data_AF-A0A7Y3GNS8-F1
#
_entry.id   AF-A0A7Y3GNS8-F1
#
_cell.length_a   1.000
_cell.length_b   1.000
_cell.length_c   1.000
_cell.angle_alpha   90.00
_cell.angle_beta   90.00
_cell.angle_gamma   90.00
#
_symmetry.space_group_name_H-M   'P 1'
#
loop_
_entity.id
_entity.type
_entity.pdbx_description
1 polymer ?
#
loop_
_entity_poly.entity_id
_entity_poly.type
_entity_poly.pdbx_seq_one_letter_code
_entity_poly.pdbx_strand_id
1 'polypeptide(L)'
;MVPGKPDMFTMFLMGGANVFYGDYTVTIKIGDATDSKGITILKDPKTPISDKDFKTNLDRKVTFNKSADMLMGTYKKVDGAIKSLEKAKSFVEKDTTMKAEHEKMMKKANELKFKIIPKDLKGLFSETPDLRSQLLSVAMYYFNPMTQVDKNSEILFSEVQKKIAKVGEEINGFEGELKAYKEKVNASGLMVWE
;
A
#
# COMPACT_ATOMS: atom_id res chain seq x y z
N MET A 1 -5.41 28.26 -15.85
CA MET A 1 -5.59 27.04 -15.04
C MET A 1 -4.33 26.81 -14.25
N VAL A 2 -4.41 26.85 -12.92
CA VAL A 2 -3.26 26.52 -12.05
C VAL A 2 -3.09 25.00 -12.10
N PRO A 3 -1.88 24.44 -12.29
CA PRO A 3 -1.67 23.01 -12.23
C PRO A 3 -2.13 22.49 -10.87
N GLY A 4 -2.99 21.46 -10.86
CA GLY A 4 -3.40 20.79 -9.63
C GLY A 4 -2.21 20.27 -8.84
N LYS A 5 -2.39 20.04 -7.53
CA LYS A 5 -1.36 19.45 -6.67
C LYS A 5 -0.80 18.19 -7.35
N PRO A 6 0.52 18.00 -7.40
CA PRO A 6 1.13 16.87 -8.08
C PRO A 6 0.55 15.57 -7.52
N ASP A 7 -0.05 14.78 -8.40
CA ASP A 7 -0.50 13.43 -8.08
C ASP A 7 0.74 12.56 -7.84
N MET A 8 0.77 11.90 -6.68
CA MET A 8 1.86 11.04 -6.26
C MET A 8 2.07 9.84 -7.21
N PHE A 9 1.04 9.46 -7.99
CA PHE A 9 1.15 8.47 -9.06
C PHE A 9 2.00 8.98 -10.23
N THR A 10 1.78 10.22 -10.66
CA THR A 10 2.54 10.85 -11.76
C THR A 10 4.00 11.12 -11.44
N MET A 11 4.35 11.48 -10.19
CA MET A 11 5.76 11.65 -9.80
C MET A 11 6.55 10.33 -9.81
N PHE A 12 5.87 9.18 -9.81
CA PHE A 12 6.50 7.85 -9.91
C PHE A 12 6.80 7.41 -11.35
N LEU A 13 6.20 8.05 -12.37
CA LEU A 13 6.10 7.50 -13.73
C LEU A 13 6.53 8.45 -14.86
N MET A 14 7.08 9.63 -14.58
CA MET A 14 7.58 10.56 -15.62
C MET A 14 9.00 10.22 -16.16
N GLY A 15 9.28 8.92 -16.35
CA GLY A 15 10.28 8.43 -17.29
C GLY A 15 9.56 7.60 -18.34
N GLY A 16 10.00 7.61 -19.60
CA GLY A 16 9.47 6.69 -20.60
C GLY A 16 9.45 5.25 -20.07
N ALA A 17 8.63 4.37 -20.68
CA ALA A 17 8.55 2.98 -20.25
C ALA A 17 9.96 2.39 -20.11
N ASN A 18 10.33 1.95 -18.90
CA ASN A 18 11.61 1.28 -18.66
C ASN A 18 11.56 -0.07 -19.38
N VAL A 19 12.13 -0.13 -20.59
CA VAL A 19 12.26 -1.37 -21.35
C VAL A 19 13.63 -1.97 -21.07
N PHE A 20 13.65 -3.21 -20.59
CA PHE A 20 14.88 -3.92 -20.26
C PHE A 20 15.25 -4.88 -21.41
N TYR A 21 16.39 -5.57 -21.30
CA TYR A 21 16.72 -6.59 -22.28
C TYR A 21 15.80 -7.82 -22.12
N GLY A 22 15.44 -8.45 -23.24
CA GLY A 22 14.48 -9.54 -23.30
C GLY A 22 13.61 -9.49 -24.55
N ASP A 23 12.70 -10.45 -24.65
CA ASP A 23 11.74 -10.56 -25.77
C ASP A 23 10.44 -9.86 -25.43
N TYR A 24 9.98 -8.99 -26.31
CA TYR A 24 8.76 -8.20 -26.16
C TYR A 24 7.88 -8.35 -27.38
N THR A 25 6.56 -8.30 -27.17
CA THR A 25 5.59 -8.08 -28.25
C THR A 25 5.08 -6.66 -28.14
N VAL A 26 5.44 -5.81 -29.10
CA VAL A 26 4.90 -4.46 -29.21
C VAL A 26 3.58 -4.55 -29.93
N THR A 27 2.52 -4.09 -29.29
CA THR A 27 1.19 -3.98 -29.90
C THR A 27 0.89 -2.51 -30.16
N ILE A 28 0.59 -2.16 -31.42
CA ILE A 28 0.20 -0.81 -31.82
C ILE A 28 -1.29 -0.86 -32.18
N LYS A 29 -2.09 0.00 -31.56
CA LYS A 29 -3.52 0.13 -31.83
C LYS A 29 -3.85 1.53 -32.33
N ILE A 30 -4.49 1.64 -33.49
CA ILE A 30 -4.94 2.91 -34.09
C ILE A 30 -6.41 2.74 -34.47
N GLY A 31 -7.32 3.35 -33.70
CA GLY A 31 -8.76 3.08 -33.83
C GLY A 31 -9.05 1.60 -33.58
N ASP A 32 -9.68 0.93 -34.56
CA ASP A 32 -9.97 -0.51 -34.50
C ASP A 32 -8.83 -1.38 -35.05
N ALA A 33 -7.85 -0.79 -35.75
CA ALA A 33 -6.70 -1.53 -36.27
C ALA A 33 -5.72 -1.88 -35.14
N THR A 34 -5.31 -3.14 -35.08
CA THR A 34 -4.29 -3.65 -34.15
C THR A 34 -3.23 -4.39 -34.94
N ASP A 35 -1.96 -4.02 -34.74
CA ASP A 35 -0.80 -4.73 -35.28
C ASP A 35 0.16 -5.09 -34.13
N SER A 36 0.90 -6.18 -34.28
CA SER A 36 1.82 -6.66 -33.25
C SER A 36 3.13 -7.15 -33.85
N LYS A 37 4.25 -6.72 -33.27
CA LYS A 37 5.60 -7.13 -33.69
C LYS A 37 6.43 -7.61 -32.51
N GLY A 38 7.07 -8.76 -32.67
CA GLY A 38 8.09 -9.24 -31.74
C GLY A 38 9.37 -8.43 -31.90
N ILE A 39 9.94 -7.97 -30.78
CA ILE A 39 11.25 -7.34 -30.71
C ILE A 39 12.07 -8.05 -29.63
N THR A 40 13.36 -8.25 -29.89
CA THR A 40 14.32 -8.73 -28.89
C THR A 40 15.27 -7.59 -28.57
N ILE A 41 15.30 -7.19 -27.30
CA ILE A 41 16.26 -6.21 -26.81
C ILE A 41 17.43 -7.01 -26.24
N LEU A 42 18.61 -6.82 -26.84
CA LEU A 42 19.81 -7.51 -26.42
C LEU A 42 20.40 -6.88 -25.15
N LYS A 43 21.01 -7.72 -24.33
CA LYS A 43 21.75 -7.30 -23.15
C LYS A 43 23.01 -6.53 -23.55
N ASP A 44 23.32 -5.44 -22.87
CA ASP A 44 24.61 -4.78 -23.03
C ASP A 44 25.72 -5.72 -22.50
N PRO A 45 26.69 -6.13 -23.35
CA PRO A 45 27.75 -7.06 -22.99
C PRO A 45 28.69 -6.54 -21.88
N LYS A 46 28.69 -5.23 -21.59
CA LYS A 46 29.44 -4.64 -20.48
C LYS A 46 28.71 -4.70 -19.14
N THR A 47 27.46 -5.17 -19.12
CA THR A 47 26.68 -5.24 -17.89
C THR A 47 27.21 -6.36 -16.98
N PRO A 48 27.56 -6.07 -15.72
CA PRO A 48 28.10 -7.06 -14.79
C PRO A 48 27.03 -8.02 -14.22
N ILE A 49 25.75 -7.80 -14.51
CA ILE A 49 24.64 -8.61 -13.97
C ILE A 49 24.44 -9.89 -14.79
N SER A 50 24.19 -11.02 -14.14
CA SER A 50 23.81 -12.26 -14.82
C SER A 50 22.33 -12.25 -15.23
N ASP A 51 21.93 -13.08 -16.21
CA ASP A 51 20.51 -13.19 -16.61
C ASP A 51 19.64 -13.75 -15.48
N LYS A 52 20.24 -14.59 -14.63
CA LYS A 52 19.62 -15.11 -13.42
C LYS A 52 19.32 -13.97 -12.44
N ASP A 53 20.29 -13.10 -12.17
CA ASP A 53 20.11 -11.99 -11.23
C ASP A 53 19.12 -10.95 -11.77
N PHE A 54 19.18 -10.66 -13.07
CA PHE A 54 18.22 -9.79 -13.74
C PHE A 54 16.78 -10.31 -13.59
N LYS A 55 16.53 -11.58 -13.91
CA LYS A 55 15.21 -12.22 -13.71
C LYS A 55 14.79 -12.20 -12.24
N THR A 56 15.72 -12.50 -11.33
CA THR A 56 15.46 -12.45 -9.89
C THR A 56 15.04 -11.04 -9.45
N ASN A 57 15.68 -9.98 -9.95
CA ASN A 57 15.29 -8.61 -9.64
C ASN A 57 13.90 -8.24 -10.19
N LEU A 58 13.52 -8.75 -11.37
CA LEU A 58 12.16 -8.57 -11.88
C LEU A 58 11.13 -9.24 -10.98
N ASP A 59 11.38 -10.49 -10.57
CA ASP A 59 10.50 -11.24 -9.67
C ASP A 59 10.40 -10.56 -8.28
N ARG A 60 11.51 -10.03 -7.79
CA ARG A 60 11.58 -9.21 -6.56
C ARG A 60 10.71 -7.97 -6.69
N LYS A 61 10.77 -7.24 -7.82
CA LYS A 61 9.92 -6.07 -8.08
C LYS A 61 8.44 -6.43 -8.13
N VAL A 62 8.08 -7.54 -8.77
CA VAL A 62 6.69 -8.05 -8.78
C VAL A 62 6.22 -8.36 -7.36
N THR A 63 7.06 -9.01 -6.56
CA THR A 63 6.76 -9.35 -5.16
C THR A 63 6.61 -8.10 -4.30
N PHE A 64 7.48 -7.10 -4.49
CA PHE A 64 7.38 -5.79 -3.86
C PHE A 64 6.03 -5.12 -4.15
N ASN A 65 5.63 -5.05 -5.43
CA ASN A 65 4.37 -4.44 -5.82
C ASN A 65 3.16 -5.12 -5.19
N LYS A 66 3.16 -6.47 -5.13
CA LYS A 66 2.11 -7.21 -4.41
C LYS A 66 2.04 -6.82 -2.94
N SER A 67 3.17 -6.66 -2.25
CA SER A 67 3.20 -6.22 -0.86
C SER A 67 2.74 -4.76 -0.69
N ALA A 68 3.07 -3.88 -1.64
CA ALA A 68 2.58 -2.50 -1.66
C ALA A 68 1.05 -2.45 -1.84
N ASP A 69 0.50 -3.26 -2.73
CA ASP A 69 -0.94 -3.39 -2.95
C ASP A 69 -1.66 -3.91 -1.70
N MET A 70 -1.09 -4.93 -1.03
CA MET A 70 -1.63 -5.43 0.24
C MET A 70 -1.66 -4.35 1.32
N LEU A 71 -0.55 -3.60 1.47
CA LEU A 71 -0.47 -2.52 2.46
C LEU A 71 -1.48 -1.40 2.16
N MET A 72 -1.67 -1.04 0.89
CA MET A 72 -2.65 -0.05 0.48
C MET A 72 -4.09 -0.54 0.68
N GLY A 73 -4.40 -1.80 0.38
CA GLY A 73 -5.70 -2.40 0.69
C GLY A 73 -6.00 -2.35 2.19
N THR A 74 -4.99 -2.69 3.00
CA THR A 74 -5.04 -2.64 4.46
C THR A 74 -5.29 -1.22 4.98
N TYR A 75 -4.61 -0.22 4.42
CA TYR A 75 -4.85 1.19 4.73
C TYR A 75 -6.29 1.63 4.38
N LYS A 76 -6.77 1.28 3.18
CA LYS A 76 -8.13 1.64 2.73
C LYS A 76 -9.21 1.09 3.66
N LYS A 77 -9.05 -0.13 4.17
CA LYS A 77 -9.97 -0.72 5.16
C LYS A 77 -10.06 0.13 6.42
N VAL A 78 -8.91 0.49 7.00
CA VAL A 78 -8.85 1.29 8.24
C VAL A 78 -9.38 2.72 8.01
N ASP A 79 -9.01 3.35 6.91
CA ASP A 79 -9.48 4.70 6.57
C ASP A 79 -11.01 4.71 6.33
N GLY A 80 -11.54 3.68 5.66
CA GLY A 80 -12.97 3.47 5.50
C GLY A 80 -13.68 3.25 6.84
N ALA A 81 -13.09 2.49 7.76
CA ALA A 81 -13.62 2.30 9.11
C ALA A 81 -13.65 3.61 9.91
N ILE A 82 -12.59 4.43 9.86
CA ILE A 82 -12.56 5.74 10.51
C ILE A 82 -13.66 6.64 9.96
N LYS A 83 -13.79 6.75 8.63
CA LYS A 83 -14.86 7.54 8.00
C LYS A 83 -16.25 7.03 8.40
N SER A 84 -16.42 5.71 8.48
CA SER A 84 -17.67 5.11 8.94
C SER A 84 -17.98 5.53 10.37
N LEU A 85 -17.00 5.42 11.29
CA LEU A 85 -17.14 5.84 12.67
C LEU A 85 -17.45 7.34 12.77
N GLU A 86 -16.73 8.21 12.05
CA GLU A 86 -16.97 9.66 12.05
C GLU A 86 -18.42 10.02 11.74
N LYS A 87 -19.07 9.31 10.80
CA LYS A 87 -20.50 9.51 10.49
C LYS A 87 -21.41 9.22 11.68
N ALA A 88 -21.08 8.22 12.49
CA ALA A 88 -21.90 7.81 13.63
C ALA A 88 -21.74 8.71 14.86
N LYS A 89 -20.66 9.49 14.94
CA LYS A 89 -20.31 10.29 16.12
C LYS A 89 -21.47 11.13 16.65
N SER A 90 -22.15 11.86 15.76
CA SER A 90 -23.27 12.75 16.15
C SER A 90 -24.51 12.01 16.68
N PHE A 91 -24.68 10.74 16.31
CA PHE A 91 -25.80 9.91 16.74
C PHE A 91 -25.54 9.27 18.10
N VAL A 92 -24.29 8.91 18.37
CA VAL A 92 -23.90 8.20 19.61
C VAL A 92 -23.44 9.13 20.73
N GLU A 93 -23.21 10.43 20.48
CA GLU A 93 -22.64 11.35 21.48
C GLU A 93 -23.52 11.58 22.72
N LYS A 94 -24.85 11.42 22.57
CA LYS A 94 -25.84 11.66 23.62
C LYS A 94 -26.05 10.44 24.52
N ASP A 95 -25.65 9.26 24.06
CA ASP A 95 -25.69 8.01 24.82
C ASP A 95 -24.31 7.77 25.43
N THR A 96 -24.21 7.79 26.76
CA THR A 96 -22.92 7.71 27.46
C THR A 96 -22.20 6.38 27.23
N THR A 97 -22.94 5.28 27.09
CA THR A 97 -22.37 3.94 26.83
C THR A 97 -21.89 3.85 25.38
N MET A 98 -22.71 4.25 24.42
CA MET A 98 -22.36 4.19 23.00
C MET A 98 -21.25 5.18 22.64
N LYS A 99 -21.20 6.34 23.29
CA LYS A 99 -20.09 7.30 23.19
C LYS A 99 -18.77 6.67 23.63
N ALA A 100 -18.73 5.98 24.77
CA ALA A 100 -17.51 5.35 25.27
C ALA A 100 -17.03 4.21 24.34
N GLU A 101 -17.95 3.36 23.86
CA GLU A 101 -17.61 2.34 22.86
C GLU A 101 -17.12 2.97 21.55
N HIS A 102 -17.76 4.04 21.08
CA HIS A 102 -17.37 4.79 19.89
C HIS A 102 -15.93 5.32 19.99
N GLU A 103 -15.61 6.00 21.09
CA GLU A 103 -14.27 6.56 21.33
C GLU A 103 -13.20 5.46 21.37
N LYS A 104 -13.52 4.30 21.96
CA LYS A 104 -12.63 3.12 21.96
C LYS A 104 -12.38 2.61 20.55
N MET A 105 -13.43 2.48 19.74
CA MET A 105 -13.32 2.03 18.34
C MET A 105 -12.52 3.03 17.49
N MET A 106 -12.78 4.33 17.66
CA MET A 106 -12.05 5.39 16.97
C MET A 106 -10.57 5.39 17.34
N LYS A 107 -10.24 5.23 18.63
CA LYS A 107 -8.86 5.14 19.10
C LYS A 107 -8.13 3.94 18.47
N LYS A 108 -8.75 2.76 18.50
CA LYS A 108 -8.17 1.54 17.91
C LYS A 108 -7.97 1.66 16.40
N ALA A 109 -8.93 2.23 15.68
CA ALA A 109 -8.79 2.48 14.24
C ALA A 109 -7.62 3.43 13.92
N ASN A 110 -7.47 4.50 14.70
CA ASN A 110 -6.35 5.43 14.54
C ASN A 110 -4.99 4.79 14.88
N GLU A 111 -4.91 3.99 15.94
CA GLU A 111 -3.69 3.23 16.27
C GLU A 111 -3.29 2.29 15.13
N LEU A 112 -4.24 1.58 14.52
CA LEU A 112 -4.00 0.75 13.33
C LEU A 112 -3.55 1.59 12.12
N LYS A 113 -4.16 2.76 11.90
CA LYS A 113 -3.74 3.70 10.84
C LYS A 113 -2.30 4.14 11.03
N PHE A 114 -1.90 4.45 12.27
CA PHE A 114 -0.54 4.90 12.59
C PHE A 114 0.53 3.81 12.52
N LYS A 115 0.15 2.53 12.54
CA LYS A 115 1.06 1.43 12.19
C LYS A 115 1.40 1.42 10.70
N ILE A 116 0.47 1.89 9.85
CA ILE A 116 0.60 1.84 8.39
C ILE A 116 1.24 3.11 7.83
N ILE A 117 0.79 4.28 8.27
CA ILE A 117 1.29 5.60 7.87
C ILE A 117 1.73 6.39 9.10
N PRO A 118 2.66 7.34 8.98
CA PRO A 118 3.10 8.10 10.15
C PRO A 118 1.95 8.97 10.66
N LYS A 119 1.97 9.25 11.97
CA LYS A 119 1.13 10.29 12.55
C LYS A 119 1.65 11.64 12.07
N ASP A 120 0.74 12.54 11.67
CA ASP A 120 1.08 13.94 11.40
C ASP A 120 1.51 14.61 12.71
N LEU A 121 2.79 14.46 13.05
CA LEU A 121 3.42 15.15 14.17
C LEU A 121 4.05 16.42 13.63
N LYS A 122 3.66 17.57 14.18
CA LYS A 122 4.40 18.82 14.00
C LYS A 122 5.75 18.65 14.71
N GLY A 123 6.78 18.26 13.96
CA GLY A 123 8.15 18.11 14.45
C GLY A 123 8.58 16.65 14.63
N LEU A 124 9.81 16.37 14.14
CA LEU A 124 10.59 15.13 14.14
C LEU A 124 9.79 13.83 13.90
N PHE A 125 10.14 13.15 12.80
CA PHE A 125 9.69 11.81 12.43
C PHE A 125 9.59 10.90 13.66
N SER A 126 8.49 10.14 13.78
CA SER A 126 8.30 9.19 14.88
C SER A 126 9.50 8.26 15.01
N GLU A 127 9.93 7.99 16.25
CA GLU A 127 11.11 7.14 16.55
C GLU A 127 11.00 5.72 15.97
N THR A 128 9.78 5.26 15.66
CA THR A 128 9.54 4.04 14.89
C THR A 128 9.03 4.39 13.50
N PRO A 129 9.69 3.94 12.41
CA PRO A 129 9.18 4.14 11.06
C PRO A 129 7.89 3.33 10.87
N ASP A 130 6.85 3.93 10.30
CA ASP A 130 5.63 3.24 9.90
C ASP A 130 5.88 2.23 8.76
N LEU A 131 4.92 1.33 8.51
CA LEU A 131 5.08 0.30 7.47
C LEU A 131 5.28 0.87 6.07
N ARG A 132 4.63 1.98 5.71
CA ARG A 132 4.85 2.62 4.40
C ARG A 132 6.29 3.10 4.29
N SER A 133 6.83 3.76 5.30
CA SER A 133 8.22 4.21 5.31
C SER A 133 9.22 3.05 5.23
N GLN A 134 8.98 1.96 5.97
CA GLN A 134 9.82 0.76 5.90
C GLN A 134 9.75 0.08 4.52
N LEU A 135 8.57 0.05 3.89
CA LEU A 135 8.43 -0.50 2.54
C LEU A 135 9.15 0.39 1.50
N LEU A 136 9.04 1.72 1.62
CA LEU A 136 9.71 2.65 0.72
C LEU A 136 11.25 2.58 0.81
N SER A 137 11.81 2.31 2.00
CA SER A 137 13.27 2.15 2.13
C SER A 137 13.77 0.92 1.37
N VAL A 138 12.97 -0.15 1.30
CA VAL A 138 13.26 -1.35 0.50
C VAL A 138 13.18 -1.05 -1.01
N ALA A 139 12.24 -0.20 -1.44
CA ALA A 139 12.02 0.11 -2.85
C ALA A 139 13.31 0.57 -3.56
N MET A 140 14.17 1.32 -2.88
CA MET A 140 15.44 1.79 -3.45
C MET A 140 16.34 0.64 -3.96
N TYR A 141 16.27 -0.53 -3.33
CA TYR A 141 17.06 -1.72 -3.71
C TYR A 141 16.36 -2.61 -4.74
N TYR A 142 15.05 -2.44 -4.93
CA TYR A 142 14.20 -3.32 -5.75
C TYR A 142 13.87 -2.72 -7.12
N PHE A 143 14.06 -1.41 -7.31
CA PHE A 143 13.67 -0.71 -8.53
C PHE A 143 14.79 -0.60 -9.57
N ASN A 144 16.03 -0.96 -9.22
CA ASN A 144 17.12 -1.10 -10.17
C ASN A 144 17.36 -2.58 -10.50
N PRO A 145 16.89 -3.10 -11.63
CA PRO A 145 17.08 -4.50 -11.97
C PRO A 145 18.51 -4.82 -12.45
N MET A 146 19.39 -3.82 -12.57
CA MET A 146 20.75 -3.95 -13.10
C MET A 146 21.82 -4.07 -11.99
N THR A 147 21.42 -4.19 -10.72
CA THR A 147 22.31 -4.44 -9.58
C THR A 147 22.32 -5.90 -9.18
N GLN A 148 23.42 -6.37 -8.59
CA GLN A 148 23.44 -7.70 -7.97
C GLN A 148 22.40 -7.80 -6.86
N VAL A 149 21.86 -9.01 -6.66
CA VAL A 149 20.92 -9.28 -5.58
C VAL A 149 21.67 -9.21 -4.24
N ASP A 150 21.29 -8.25 -3.40
CA ASP A 150 21.83 -8.10 -2.06
C ASP A 150 20.96 -8.83 -1.03
N LYS A 151 21.55 -9.78 -0.28
CA LYS A 151 20.85 -10.57 0.73
C LYS A 151 20.29 -9.72 1.86
N ASN A 152 20.92 -8.61 2.22
CA ASN A 152 20.43 -7.76 3.30
C ASN A 152 19.08 -7.12 2.93
N SER A 153 18.93 -6.68 1.68
CA SER A 153 17.68 -6.15 1.15
C SER A 153 16.58 -7.22 1.02
N GLU A 154 16.92 -8.50 0.84
CA GLU A 154 15.96 -9.61 0.91
C GLU A 154 15.47 -9.87 2.33
N ILE A 155 16.38 -9.88 3.31
CA ILE A 155 16.05 -10.04 4.72
C ILE A 155 15.17 -8.88 5.19
N LEU A 156 15.57 -7.64 4.90
CA LEU A 156 14.81 -6.44 5.25
C LEU A 156 13.40 -6.49 4.64
N PHE A 157 13.28 -6.87 3.37
CA PHE A 157 11.98 -6.99 2.73
C PHE A 157 11.12 -8.10 3.36
N SER A 158 11.70 -9.26 3.67
CA SER A 158 10.99 -10.36 4.33
C SER A 158 10.45 -9.94 5.70
N GLU A 159 11.21 -9.16 6.47
CA GLU A 159 10.76 -8.60 7.73
C GLU A 159 9.59 -7.64 7.54
N VAL A 160 9.67 -6.75 6.55
CA VAL A 160 8.57 -5.83 6.20
C VAL A 160 7.32 -6.62 5.81
N GLN A 161 7.44 -7.67 5.00
CA GLN A 161 6.31 -8.53 4.60
C GLN A 161 5.63 -9.18 5.81
N LYS A 162 6.41 -9.72 6.75
CA LYS A 162 5.86 -10.29 8.00
C LYS A 162 5.10 -9.25 8.81
N LYS A 163 5.62 -8.02 8.89
CA LYS A 163 4.92 -6.94 9.61
C LYS A 163 3.64 -6.50 8.88
N ILE A 164 3.64 -6.43 7.55
CA ILE A 164 2.43 -6.16 6.73
C ILE A 164 1.38 -7.23 7.01
N ALA A 165 1.75 -8.51 6.97
CA ALA A 165 0.82 -9.61 7.24
C ALA A 165 0.21 -9.52 8.64
N LYS A 166 1.04 -9.28 9.68
CA LYS A 166 0.59 -9.11 11.06
C LYS A 166 -0.40 -7.95 11.22
N VAL A 167 -0.10 -6.79 10.61
CA VAL A 167 -1.04 -5.65 10.66
C VAL A 167 -2.33 -5.95 9.89
N GLY A 168 -2.25 -6.71 8.80
CA GLY A 168 -3.43 -7.22 8.08
C GLY A 168 -4.32 -8.10 8.96
N GLU A 169 -3.74 -9.00 9.75
CA GLU A 169 -4.47 -9.83 10.72
C GLU A 169 -5.15 -8.99 11.81
N GLU A 170 -4.43 -8.02 12.39
CA GLU A 170 -4.99 -7.10 13.39
C GLU A 170 -6.19 -6.30 12.84
N ILE A 171 -6.13 -5.92 11.56
CA ILE A 171 -7.20 -5.17 10.90
C ILE A 171 -8.40 -6.05 10.59
N ASN A 172 -8.19 -7.29 10.15
CA ASN A 172 -9.28 -8.24 9.97
C ASN A 172 -9.99 -8.53 11.31
N GLY A 173 -9.24 -8.63 12.41
CA GLY A 173 -9.82 -8.73 13.76
C GLY A 173 -10.64 -7.49 14.15
N PHE A 174 -10.11 -6.30 13.85
CA PHE A 174 -10.83 -5.04 14.07
C PHE A 174 -12.10 -4.90 13.21
N GLU A 175 -12.12 -5.42 11.98
CA GLU A 175 -13.33 -5.45 11.14
C GLU A 175 -14.46 -6.25 11.81
N GLY A 176 -14.13 -7.36 12.48
CA GLY A 176 -15.09 -8.14 13.27
C GLY A 176 -15.66 -7.34 14.46
N GLU A 177 -14.79 -6.65 15.21
CA GLU A 177 -15.22 -5.77 16.31
C GLU A 177 -16.07 -4.59 15.82
N LEU A 178 -15.71 -4.01 14.68
CA LEU A 178 -16.46 -2.92 14.04
C LEU A 178 -17.85 -3.40 13.62
N LYS A 179 -17.96 -4.60 13.05
CA LYS A 179 -19.25 -5.18 12.69
C LYS A 179 -20.14 -5.33 13.92
N ALA A 180 -19.62 -5.93 14.99
CA ALA A 180 -20.38 -6.10 16.23
C ALA A 180 -20.81 -4.74 16.85
N TYR A 181 -19.94 -3.73 16.79
CA TYR A 181 -20.28 -2.38 17.22
C TYR A 181 -21.41 -1.76 16.38
N LYS A 182 -21.36 -1.89 15.06
CA LYS A 182 -22.43 -1.41 14.16
C LYS A 182 -23.77 -2.08 14.46
N GLU A 183 -23.77 -3.39 14.71
CA GLU A 183 -24.98 -4.14 15.08
C GLU A 183 -25.58 -3.63 16.40
N LYS A 184 -24.75 -3.32 17.41
CA LYS A 184 -25.22 -2.70 18.66
C LYS A 184 -25.84 -1.32 18.45
N VAL A 185 -25.21 -0.48 17.62
CA VAL A 185 -25.73 0.87 17.32
C VAL A 185 -27.04 0.80 16.53
N ASN A 186 -27.18 -0.16 15.62
CA ASN A 186 -28.45 -0.42 14.93
C ASN A 186 -29.54 -0.87 15.92
N ALA A 187 -29.20 -1.78 16.84
CA ALA A 187 -30.14 -2.30 17.84
C ALA A 187 -30.59 -1.25 18.86
N SER A 188 -29.77 -0.23 19.14
CA SER A 188 -30.16 0.88 20.02
C SER A 188 -31.09 1.89 19.35
N GLY A 189 -31.28 1.81 18.02
CA GLY A 189 -32.11 2.73 17.25
C GLY A 189 -31.52 4.13 17.08
N LEU A 190 -30.26 4.34 17.49
CA LEU A 190 -29.58 5.64 17.39
C LEU A 190 -29.21 6.00 15.95
N MET A 191 -28.86 4.99 15.15
CA MET A 191 -28.50 5.12 13.74
C MET A 191 -28.79 3.81 13.03
N VAL A 192 -29.13 3.87 11.74
CA VAL A 192 -29.14 2.69 10.86
C VAL A 192 -27.90 2.73 9.98
N TRP A 193 -26.99 1.79 10.22
CA TRP A 193 -25.90 1.47 9.32
C TRP A 193 -26.40 0.49 8.27
N GLU A 194 -26.38 0.93 7.01
CA GLU A 194 -26.45 0.08 5.81
C GLU A 194 -25.19 -0.79 5.67
#